data_AF-A0AAR2M644-F1
#
_entry.id   AF-A0AAR2M644-F1
#
_cell.length_a   1.000
_cell.length_b   1.000
_cell.length_c   1.000
_cell.angle_alpha   90.00
_cell.angle_beta   90.00
_cell.angle_gamma   90.00
#
_symmetry.space_group_name_H-M   'P 1'
#
loop_
_entity.id
_entity.type
_entity.pdbx_description
1 polymer ?
#
loop_
_entity_poly.entity_id
_entity_poly.type
_entity_poly.pdbx_seq_one_letter_code
_entity_poly.pdbx_strand_id
1 'polypeptide(L)'
;MALSDADVQKQVSDRAALRHRQRAVRISGPGGGARARVSECFSAQVAELRVNFILNLTRTFRFDGAPHDAVLSSALCGCFIAVKKRLFNIYSQGEFVHVNCLLILSSLFSFVSQIKHMMAFIEQEANEKAEEIDAKAEEEFNIEKGRLVQTQRLKIMEYYEKKEKQIEQQKKIQMSNLMNQARLKVLKARDDMISDMLNEARQRLANVARDPSRYSALMDGLVLQGFYQLLEPKVTIRCRKQDLALVQAAVQKNIPIYKAAAKNNLEVRIDQDSFLSPEVSGGIEIYNADGKIKVSNTLESRLNLIAQQMMPEIRVALFGANQNRKFMD
;
A
#
# COMPACT_ATOMS: atom_id res chain seq x y z
N MET A 1 1.40 14.87 10.50
CA MET A 1 2.35 15.14 9.40
C MET A 1 1.64 14.90 8.10
N ALA A 2 0.96 15.95 7.60
CA ALA A 2 0.32 15.92 6.30
C ALA A 2 1.37 16.37 5.27
N LEU A 3 1.68 15.52 4.30
CA LEU A 3 2.39 15.92 3.09
C LEU A 3 1.41 16.74 2.25
N SER A 4 1.77 17.98 1.98
CA SER A 4 0.98 18.95 1.22
C SER A 4 0.86 18.52 -0.25
N ASP A 5 -0.30 18.82 -0.86
CA ASP A 5 -0.60 18.59 -2.29
C ASP A 5 0.46 19.17 -3.26
N ALA A 6 1.33 20.06 -2.78
CA ALA A 6 2.49 20.58 -3.51
C ALA A 6 3.54 19.51 -3.89
N ASP A 7 3.66 18.41 -3.13
CA ASP A 7 4.67 17.36 -3.40
C ASP A 7 4.22 16.36 -4.48
N VAL A 8 2.90 16.19 -4.65
CA VAL A 8 2.32 15.31 -5.69
C VAL A 8 2.38 15.99 -7.06
N GLN A 9 2.20 17.32 -7.13
CA GLN A 9 2.34 18.07 -8.37
C GLN A 9 3.80 18.14 -8.87
N LYS A 10 4.78 18.09 -7.97
CA LYS A 10 6.21 18.08 -8.33
C LYS A 10 6.64 16.77 -9.00
N GLN A 11 6.11 15.63 -8.56
CA GLN A 11 6.41 14.32 -9.17
C GLN A 11 5.76 14.10 -10.54
N VAL A 12 4.66 14.78 -10.86
CA VAL A 12 4.01 14.69 -12.17
C VAL A 12 4.71 15.60 -13.19
N SER A 13 5.26 16.74 -12.75
CA SER A 13 6.05 17.66 -13.59
C SER A 13 7.40 17.05 -14.02
N ASP A 14 8.08 16.35 -13.10
CA ASP A 14 9.35 15.67 -13.41
C ASP A 14 9.19 14.45 -14.35
N ARG A 15 8.00 13.84 -14.38
CA ARG A 15 7.65 12.77 -15.34
C ARG A 15 7.39 13.28 -16.75
N ALA A 16 7.02 14.56 -16.91
CA ALA A 16 6.87 15.20 -18.22
C ALA A 16 8.22 15.70 -18.77
N ALA A 17 9.15 16.11 -17.90
CA ALA A 17 10.50 16.54 -18.29
C ALA A 17 11.40 15.39 -18.79
N LEU A 18 11.17 14.15 -18.34
CA LEU A 18 11.94 12.98 -18.80
C LEU A 18 11.47 12.40 -20.15
N ARG A 19 10.27 12.75 -20.63
CA ARG A 19 9.75 12.31 -21.94
C ARG A 19 10.15 13.21 -23.11
N HIS A 20 10.77 14.36 -22.83
CA HIS A 20 11.30 15.28 -23.85
C HIS A 20 12.81 15.15 -24.13
N ARG A 21 13.52 14.22 -23.46
CA ARG A 21 14.94 13.91 -23.73
C ARG A 21 15.20 12.59 -24.47
N GLN A 22 14.16 11.91 -24.94
CA GLN A 22 14.28 10.73 -25.82
C GLN A 22 13.54 10.95 -27.14
N ARG A 23 13.89 12.02 -27.85
CA ARG A 23 13.61 12.22 -29.28
C ARG A 23 14.68 13.13 -29.88
N ALA A 24 15.90 12.62 -30.00
CA ALA A 24 16.93 13.22 -30.84
C ALA A 24 18.10 12.25 -31.04
N VAL A 25 17.90 11.16 -31.79
CA VAL A 25 18.92 10.59 -32.72
C VAL A 25 18.17 9.77 -33.78
N ARG A 26 17.79 10.41 -34.90
CA ARG A 26 17.54 9.75 -36.20
C ARG A 26 17.48 10.80 -37.32
N ILE A 27 18.62 10.99 -37.98
CA ILE A 27 18.87 11.55 -39.32
C ILE A 27 20.20 10.86 -39.71
N SER A 28 20.46 10.20 -40.84
CA SER A 28 19.84 10.06 -42.16
C SER A 28 20.55 8.91 -42.90
N GLY A 29 19.85 8.21 -43.80
CA GLY A 29 20.44 7.34 -44.84
C GLY A 29 21.18 8.13 -45.94
N PRO A 30 21.60 7.49 -47.05
CA PRO A 30 20.69 6.85 -48.02
C PRO A 30 21.13 5.42 -48.42
N GLY A 31 20.26 4.47 -48.82
CA GLY A 31 19.40 4.47 -50.02
C GLY A 31 20.29 4.40 -51.27
N GLY A 32 20.31 3.39 -52.14
CA GLY A 32 19.47 2.25 -52.50
C GLY A 32 19.67 2.05 -54.01
N GLY A 33 19.73 0.81 -54.53
CA GLY A 33 19.69 0.58 -55.98
C GLY A 33 20.53 -0.59 -56.48
N ALA A 34 19.85 -1.71 -56.73
CA ALA A 34 20.31 -2.81 -57.55
C ALA A 34 20.28 -2.47 -59.06
N ARG A 35 21.00 -3.31 -59.83
CA ARG A 35 20.95 -3.59 -61.29
C ARG A 35 21.91 -2.87 -62.26
N ALA A 36 22.80 -3.71 -62.80
CA ALA A 36 23.04 -3.99 -64.22
C ALA A 36 23.81 -2.97 -65.10
N ARG A 37 25.00 -3.41 -65.54
CA ARG A 37 25.61 -3.36 -66.89
C ARG A 37 27.06 -3.86 -66.71
N VAL A 38 27.43 -5.08 -67.09
CA VAL A 38 27.74 -5.59 -68.44
C VAL A 38 28.56 -4.61 -69.28
N SER A 39 29.80 -5.05 -69.56
CA SER A 39 30.65 -4.71 -70.71
C SER A 39 31.10 -3.26 -70.86
N GLU A 40 32.41 -3.03 -70.62
CA GLU A 40 33.37 -2.41 -71.55
C GLU A 40 34.51 -1.74 -70.76
N CYS A 41 35.67 -2.40 -70.73
CA CYS A 41 36.97 -1.77 -71.01
C CYS A 41 38.01 -2.87 -71.13
N PHE A 42 37.85 -3.61 -72.22
CA PHE A 42 38.92 -4.35 -72.88
C PHE A 42 39.78 -3.29 -73.60
N SER A 43 40.86 -2.83 -72.98
CA SER A 43 42.04 -2.22 -73.65
C SER A 43 43.03 -1.64 -72.64
N ALA A 44 43.50 -2.45 -71.70
CA ALA A 44 44.74 -2.16 -70.97
C ALA A 44 45.44 -3.43 -70.44
N GLN A 45 45.37 -4.53 -71.19
CA GLN A 45 46.49 -5.47 -71.28
C GLN A 45 47.31 -4.96 -72.46
N VAL A 46 48.58 -4.55 -72.30
CA VAL A 46 49.70 -5.44 -72.66
C VAL A 46 51.06 -4.95 -72.08
N ALA A 47 51.10 -3.91 -71.24
CA ALA A 47 52.39 -3.39 -70.73
C ALA A 47 52.81 -3.83 -69.31
N GLU A 48 51.92 -4.42 -68.50
CA GLU A 48 52.21 -4.75 -67.09
C GLU A 48 52.41 -6.26 -66.80
N LEU A 49 52.58 -7.05 -67.85
CA LEU A 49 52.75 -8.51 -67.79
C LEU A 49 54.20 -9.00 -67.99
N ARG A 50 55.18 -8.10 -68.05
CA ARG A 50 56.62 -8.46 -68.13
C ARG A 50 57.47 -8.14 -66.90
N VAL A 51 56.92 -7.49 -65.88
CA VAL A 51 57.62 -7.22 -64.60
C VAL A 51 56.99 -7.99 -63.42
N ASN A 52 55.71 -8.36 -63.49
CA ASN A 52 55.00 -9.06 -62.42
C ASN A 52 55.17 -10.61 -62.40
N PHE A 53 55.89 -11.21 -63.36
CA PHE A 53 56.16 -12.66 -63.37
C PHE A 53 57.50 -13.04 -62.69
N ILE A 54 58.38 -12.07 -62.42
CA ILE A 54 59.66 -12.31 -61.70
C ILE A 54 59.57 -11.90 -60.22
N LEU A 55 58.56 -11.13 -59.80
CA LEU A 55 58.35 -10.70 -58.40
C LEU A 55 57.22 -11.44 -57.65
N ASN A 56 56.37 -12.23 -58.31
CA ASN A 56 55.26 -12.95 -57.66
C ASN A 56 55.57 -14.39 -57.19
N LEU A 57 56.82 -14.82 -57.23
CA LEU A 57 57.26 -16.08 -56.59
C LEU A 57 57.95 -15.88 -55.24
N THR A 58 57.99 -14.65 -54.74
CA THR A 58 58.55 -14.28 -53.43
C THR A 58 57.56 -13.57 -52.51
N ARG A 59 56.27 -13.49 -52.91
CA ARG A 59 55.24 -12.72 -52.17
C ARG A 59 53.97 -13.47 -51.79
N THR A 60 53.97 -14.79 -51.82
CA THR A 60 52.95 -15.64 -51.19
C THR A 60 53.59 -16.39 -50.02
N PHE A 61 53.81 -15.70 -48.91
CA PHE A 61 53.79 -16.24 -47.53
C PHE A 61 54.06 -15.07 -46.57
N ARG A 62 53.00 -14.32 -46.25
CA ARG A 62 52.97 -13.47 -45.06
C ARG A 62 51.74 -13.93 -44.26
N PHE A 63 51.97 -14.90 -43.38
CA PHE A 63 51.06 -15.23 -42.27
C PHE A 63 51.49 -14.35 -41.10
N ASP A 64 50.59 -13.50 -40.62
CA ASP A 64 50.73 -12.80 -39.35
C ASP A 64 50.25 -13.72 -38.22
N GLY A 65 51.11 -13.97 -37.23
CA GLY A 65 50.69 -14.40 -35.88
C GLY A 65 51.23 -15.74 -35.35
N ALA A 66 52.45 -15.73 -34.77
CA ALA A 66 52.95 -16.44 -33.57
C ALA A 66 54.44 -16.89 -33.71
N PRO A 67 55.29 -16.78 -32.67
CA PRO A 67 56.74 -16.72 -32.82
C PRO A 67 57.43 -18.07 -32.57
N HIS A 68 57.21 -19.08 -33.42
CA HIS A 68 58.00 -20.32 -33.32
C HIS A 68 58.46 -20.96 -34.64
N ASP A 69 58.05 -20.45 -35.81
CA ASP A 69 58.32 -21.10 -37.11
C ASP A 69 59.21 -20.31 -38.07
N ALA A 70 60.08 -19.44 -37.56
CA ALA A 70 61.03 -18.68 -38.39
C ALA A 70 62.20 -19.53 -38.94
N VAL A 71 62.44 -20.73 -38.41
CA VAL A 71 63.59 -21.57 -38.79
C VAL A 71 63.28 -22.51 -39.96
N LEU A 72 62.02 -22.92 -40.16
CA LEU A 72 61.66 -23.83 -41.26
C LEU A 72 61.45 -23.14 -42.62
N SER A 73 61.11 -21.85 -42.65
CA SER A 73 60.86 -21.12 -43.91
C SER A 73 62.16 -20.79 -44.69
N SER A 74 63.25 -20.48 -43.98
CA SER A 74 64.56 -20.20 -44.59
C SER A 74 65.26 -21.47 -45.11
N ALA A 75 65.11 -22.60 -44.42
CA ALA A 75 65.65 -23.89 -44.83
C ALA A 75 64.93 -24.47 -46.06
N LEU A 76 63.59 -24.33 -46.14
CA LEU A 76 62.82 -24.79 -47.30
C LEU A 76 63.06 -23.92 -48.55
N CYS A 77 63.27 -22.61 -48.40
CA CYS A 77 63.63 -21.72 -49.51
C CYS A 77 65.04 -22.02 -50.07
N GLY A 78 66.02 -22.28 -49.19
CA GLY A 78 67.37 -22.68 -49.57
C GLY A 78 67.43 -24.02 -50.30
N CYS A 79 66.69 -25.03 -49.79
CA CYS A 79 66.57 -26.33 -50.44
C CYS A 79 65.85 -26.25 -51.79
N PHE A 80 64.80 -25.43 -51.93
CA PHE A 80 64.08 -25.30 -53.20
C PHE A 80 64.94 -24.61 -54.28
N ILE A 81 65.73 -23.60 -53.92
CA ILE A 81 66.67 -22.93 -54.85
C ILE A 81 67.83 -23.86 -55.22
N ALA A 82 68.37 -24.62 -54.27
CA ALA A 82 69.43 -25.61 -54.51
C ALA A 82 68.94 -26.75 -55.42
N VAL A 83 67.70 -27.22 -55.23
CA VAL A 83 67.06 -28.23 -56.07
C VAL A 83 66.77 -27.67 -57.47
N LYS A 84 66.34 -26.40 -57.61
CA LYS A 84 66.13 -25.74 -58.91
C LYS A 84 67.44 -25.56 -59.70
N LYS A 85 68.54 -25.18 -59.02
CA LYS A 85 69.87 -25.03 -59.62
C LYS A 85 70.47 -26.38 -60.03
N ARG A 86 70.20 -27.44 -59.28
CA ARG A 86 70.64 -28.80 -59.61
C ARG A 86 69.78 -29.45 -60.70
N LEU A 87 68.47 -29.20 -60.71
CA LEU A 87 67.55 -29.62 -61.77
C LEU A 87 67.84 -28.91 -63.11
N PHE A 88 68.21 -27.63 -63.10
CA PHE A 88 68.59 -26.90 -64.33
C PHE A 88 69.92 -27.41 -64.91
N ASN A 89 70.87 -27.82 -64.06
CA ASN A 89 72.16 -28.34 -64.51
C ASN A 89 72.08 -29.81 -65.01
N ILE A 90 71.10 -30.58 -64.51
CA ILE A 90 70.79 -31.94 -65.00
C ILE A 90 70.01 -31.88 -66.33
N TYR A 91 69.31 -30.78 -66.63
CA TYR A 91 68.54 -30.59 -67.88
C TYR A 91 69.41 -30.38 -69.14
N SER A 92 70.72 -30.16 -69.00
CA SER A 92 71.64 -29.91 -70.12
C SER A 92 72.41 -31.16 -70.59
N GLN A 93 72.14 -32.33 -70.00
CA GLN A 93 72.77 -33.61 -70.35
C GLN A 93 71.65 -34.65 -70.56
N GLY A 94 71.58 -35.21 -71.76
CA GLY A 94 70.45 -36.01 -72.23
C GLY A 94 70.15 -37.29 -71.44
N GLU A 95 68.84 -37.56 -71.40
CA GLU A 95 68.14 -38.85 -71.40
C GLU A 95 68.08 -39.80 -70.17
N PHE A 96 66.81 -40.15 -69.88
CA PHE A 96 66.27 -41.42 -69.36
C PHE A 96 66.08 -41.72 -67.86
N VAL A 97 66.61 -40.94 -66.90
CA VAL A 97 66.26 -41.11 -65.45
C VAL A 97 65.18 -40.12 -64.98
N HIS A 98 64.82 -39.16 -65.82
CA HIS A 98 63.98 -38.02 -65.45
C HIS A 98 62.48 -38.32 -65.34
N VAL A 99 61.97 -39.35 -66.02
CA VAL A 99 60.53 -39.63 -66.06
C VAL A 99 60.06 -40.28 -64.75
N ASN A 100 60.82 -41.25 -64.20
CA ASN A 100 60.45 -41.89 -62.93
C ASN A 100 60.57 -40.93 -61.73
N CYS A 101 61.56 -40.03 -61.71
CA CYS A 101 61.68 -39.04 -60.64
C CYS A 101 60.57 -37.96 -60.72
N LEU A 102 60.19 -37.50 -61.92
CA LEU A 102 59.03 -36.63 -62.11
C LEU A 102 57.71 -37.33 -61.73
N LEU A 103 57.56 -38.61 -62.10
CA LEU A 103 56.37 -39.41 -61.75
C LEU A 103 56.24 -39.58 -60.23
N ILE A 104 57.34 -39.86 -59.51
CA ILE A 104 57.34 -39.96 -58.04
C ILE A 104 57.05 -38.60 -57.37
N LEU A 105 57.59 -37.49 -57.89
CA LEU A 105 57.28 -36.15 -57.39
C LEU A 105 55.82 -35.75 -57.64
N SER A 106 55.25 -36.17 -58.79
CA SER A 106 53.84 -35.92 -59.12
C SER A 106 52.87 -36.73 -58.24
N SER A 107 53.22 -37.97 -57.90
CA SER A 107 52.42 -38.82 -57.01
C SER A 107 52.53 -38.37 -55.54
N LEU A 108 53.71 -37.94 -55.08
CA LEU A 108 53.87 -37.31 -53.76
C LEU A 108 53.11 -35.99 -53.64
N PHE A 109 53.13 -35.15 -54.69
CA PHE A 109 52.38 -33.90 -54.72
C PHE A 109 50.86 -34.12 -54.67
N SER A 110 50.36 -35.14 -55.40
CA SER A 110 48.95 -35.56 -55.33
C SER A 110 48.56 -36.03 -53.92
N PHE A 111 49.41 -36.83 -53.26
CA PHE A 111 49.19 -37.31 -51.90
C PHE A 111 49.19 -36.16 -50.86
N VAL A 112 50.14 -35.24 -50.94
CA VAL A 112 50.18 -34.05 -50.07
C VAL A 112 48.96 -33.15 -50.30
N SER A 113 48.45 -33.05 -51.53
CA SER A 113 47.23 -32.31 -51.84
C SER A 113 45.98 -32.97 -51.25
N GLN A 114 45.90 -34.29 -51.22
CA GLN A 114 44.80 -35.02 -50.58
C GLN A 114 44.79 -34.84 -49.06
N ILE A 115 45.96 -34.89 -48.41
CA ILE A 115 46.08 -34.62 -46.96
C ILE A 115 45.62 -33.20 -46.62
N LYS A 116 45.99 -32.20 -47.44
CA LYS A 116 45.52 -30.81 -47.25
C LYS A 116 44.00 -30.69 -47.37
N HIS A 117 43.39 -31.39 -48.33
CA HIS A 117 41.93 -31.45 -48.44
C HIS A 117 41.28 -32.09 -47.22
N MET A 118 41.86 -33.17 -46.69
CA MET A 118 41.37 -33.81 -45.46
C MET A 118 41.52 -32.90 -44.24
N MET A 119 42.63 -32.16 -44.12
CA MET A 119 42.84 -31.19 -43.04
C MET A 119 41.83 -30.05 -43.10
N ALA A 120 41.58 -29.49 -44.29
CA ALA A 120 40.59 -28.44 -44.48
C ALA A 120 39.16 -28.92 -44.17
N PHE A 121 38.84 -30.18 -44.49
CA PHE A 121 37.56 -30.78 -44.12
C PHE A 121 37.39 -30.91 -42.60
N ILE A 122 38.43 -31.39 -41.90
CA ILE A 122 38.40 -31.52 -40.43
C ILE A 122 38.27 -30.13 -39.78
N GLU A 123 38.97 -29.13 -40.30
CA GLU A 123 38.88 -27.75 -39.81
C GLU A 123 37.48 -27.16 -40.04
N GLN A 124 36.88 -27.38 -41.21
CA GLN A 124 35.51 -26.95 -41.49
C GLN A 124 34.51 -27.67 -40.58
N GLU A 125 34.62 -28.99 -40.41
CA GLU A 125 33.73 -29.77 -39.53
C GLU A 125 33.85 -29.32 -38.07
N ALA A 126 35.07 -28.99 -37.61
CA ALA A 126 35.28 -28.44 -36.26
C ALA A 126 34.67 -27.05 -36.11
N ASN A 127 34.80 -26.18 -37.12
CA ASN A 127 34.23 -24.83 -37.11
C ASN A 127 32.69 -24.86 -37.16
N GLU A 128 32.09 -25.70 -38.02
CA GLU A 128 30.63 -25.88 -38.07
C GLU A 128 30.08 -26.39 -36.75
N LYS A 129 30.77 -27.34 -36.09
CA LYS A 129 30.38 -27.82 -34.75
C LYS A 129 30.53 -26.73 -33.67
N ALA A 130 31.55 -25.90 -33.76
CA ALA A 130 31.73 -24.78 -32.84
C ALA A 130 30.59 -23.75 -33.00
N GLU A 131 30.26 -23.38 -34.24
CA GLU A 131 29.15 -22.47 -34.54
C GLU A 131 27.79 -23.04 -34.10
N GLU A 132 27.56 -24.36 -34.27
CA GLU A 132 26.34 -25.01 -33.79
C GLU A 132 26.23 -24.96 -32.26
N ILE A 133 27.34 -25.17 -31.53
CA ILE A 133 27.38 -25.09 -30.07
C ILE A 133 27.09 -23.65 -29.62
N ASP A 134 27.70 -22.65 -30.26
CA ASP A 134 27.51 -21.24 -29.91
C ASP A 134 26.06 -20.81 -30.16
N ALA A 135 25.47 -21.20 -31.30
CA ALA A 135 24.07 -20.91 -31.61
C ALA A 135 23.13 -21.54 -30.57
N LYS A 136 23.38 -22.80 -30.17
CA LYS A 136 22.59 -23.47 -29.11
C LYS A 136 22.77 -22.81 -27.76
N ALA A 137 23.99 -22.44 -27.38
CA ALA A 137 24.27 -21.76 -26.13
C ALA A 137 23.54 -20.40 -26.04
N GLU A 138 23.49 -19.65 -27.15
CA GLU A 138 22.76 -18.39 -27.21
C GLU A 138 21.23 -18.59 -27.11
N GLU A 139 20.69 -19.62 -27.78
CA GLU A 139 19.27 -19.97 -27.66
C GLU A 139 18.90 -20.34 -26.21
N GLU A 140 19.68 -21.23 -25.58
CA GLU A 140 19.48 -21.65 -24.19
C GLU A 140 19.60 -20.48 -23.21
N PHE A 141 20.59 -19.59 -23.42
CA PHE A 141 20.75 -18.38 -22.60
C PHE A 141 19.52 -17.48 -22.68
N ASN A 142 18.98 -17.28 -23.89
CA ASN A 142 17.81 -16.43 -24.09
C ASN A 142 16.54 -17.03 -23.47
N ILE A 143 16.36 -18.36 -23.59
CA ILE A 143 15.24 -19.08 -22.96
C ILE A 143 15.34 -18.95 -21.43
N GLU A 144 16.50 -19.22 -20.85
CA GLU A 144 16.67 -19.25 -19.39
C GLU A 144 16.59 -17.83 -18.79
N LYS A 145 17.18 -16.84 -19.45
CA LYS A 145 17.00 -15.42 -19.10
C LYS A 145 15.53 -15.01 -19.14
N GLY A 146 14.82 -15.40 -20.20
CA GLY A 146 13.38 -15.18 -20.34
C GLY A 146 12.62 -15.79 -19.16
N ARG A 147 12.88 -17.05 -18.83
CA ARG A 147 12.26 -17.79 -17.72
C ARG A 147 12.49 -17.10 -16.37
N LEU A 148 13.73 -16.71 -16.08
CA LEU A 148 14.09 -16.02 -14.83
C LEU A 148 13.38 -14.66 -14.71
N VAL A 149 13.37 -13.85 -15.78
CA VAL A 149 12.70 -12.55 -15.78
C VAL A 149 11.20 -12.70 -15.59
N GLN A 150 10.55 -13.65 -16.28
CA GLN A 150 9.11 -13.87 -16.12
C GLN A 150 8.75 -14.36 -14.71
N THR A 151 9.55 -15.26 -14.15
CA THR A 151 9.35 -15.76 -12.77
C THR A 151 9.43 -14.63 -11.76
N GLN A 152 10.41 -13.71 -11.90
CA GLN A 152 10.53 -12.56 -11.00
C GLN A 152 9.41 -11.54 -11.22
N ARG A 153 8.99 -11.30 -12.47
CA ARG A 153 7.85 -10.42 -12.78
C ARG A 153 6.58 -10.90 -12.09
N LEU A 154 6.28 -12.20 -12.15
CA LEU A 154 5.10 -12.75 -11.49
C LEU A 154 5.15 -12.55 -9.97
N LYS A 155 6.31 -12.79 -9.33
CA LYS A 155 6.49 -12.53 -7.89
C LYS A 155 6.27 -11.05 -7.54
N ILE A 156 6.78 -10.15 -8.37
CA ILE A 156 6.61 -8.70 -8.19
C ILE A 156 5.13 -8.32 -8.34
N MET A 157 4.44 -8.85 -9.35
CA MET A 157 3.01 -8.59 -9.57
C MET A 157 2.17 -9.05 -8.37
N GLU A 158 2.39 -10.29 -7.89
CA GLU A 158 1.66 -10.82 -6.73
C GLU A 158 1.90 -9.99 -5.46
N TYR A 159 3.13 -9.53 -5.24
CA TYR A 159 3.48 -8.66 -4.12
C TYR A 159 2.73 -7.32 -4.17
N TYR A 160 2.69 -6.68 -5.35
CA TYR A 160 1.97 -5.41 -5.51
C TYR A 160 0.46 -5.58 -5.44
N GLU A 161 -0.10 -6.68 -5.95
CA GLU A 161 -1.53 -6.98 -5.84
C GLU A 161 -1.95 -7.13 -4.37
N LYS A 162 -1.15 -7.84 -3.54
CA LYS A 162 -1.39 -7.94 -2.09
C LYS A 162 -1.33 -6.59 -1.41
N LYS A 163 -0.34 -5.76 -1.74
CA LYS A 163 -0.21 -4.39 -1.20
C LYS A 163 -1.37 -3.50 -1.59
N GLU A 164 -1.82 -3.58 -2.85
CA GLU A 164 -2.94 -2.79 -3.34
C GLU A 164 -4.23 -3.15 -2.59
N LYS A 165 -4.54 -4.46 -2.46
CA LYS A 165 -5.68 -4.94 -1.68
C LYS A 165 -5.60 -4.49 -0.22
N GLN A 166 -4.41 -4.54 0.40
CA GLN A 166 -4.21 -4.09 1.78
C GLN A 166 -4.48 -2.58 1.93
N ILE A 167 -3.97 -1.76 1.02
CA ILE A 167 -4.20 -0.31 1.02
C ILE A 167 -5.68 0.00 0.80
N GLU A 168 -6.36 -0.69 -0.10
CA GLU A 168 -7.79 -0.51 -0.35
C GLU A 168 -8.61 -0.84 0.91
N GLN A 169 -8.31 -1.96 1.57
CA GLN A 169 -8.94 -2.32 2.83
C GLN A 169 -8.68 -1.28 3.93
N GLN A 170 -7.43 -0.82 4.07
CA GLN A 170 -7.07 0.23 5.03
C GLN A 170 -7.82 1.53 4.75
N LYS A 171 -7.97 1.94 3.49
CA LYS A 171 -8.78 3.11 3.11
C LYS A 171 -10.24 2.95 3.53
N LYS A 172 -10.83 1.76 3.31
CA LYS A 172 -12.21 1.45 3.75
C LYS A 172 -12.35 1.52 5.27
N ILE A 173 -11.40 0.97 6.02
CA ILE A 173 -11.37 1.04 7.49
C ILE A 173 -11.24 2.49 7.96
N GLN A 174 -10.32 3.26 7.39
CA GLN A 174 -10.11 4.67 7.74
C GLN A 174 -11.37 5.50 7.48
N MET A 175 -11.99 5.32 6.31
CA MET A 175 -13.23 6.02 5.97
C MET A 175 -14.37 5.65 6.93
N SER A 176 -14.54 4.36 7.23
CA SER A 176 -15.53 3.89 8.21
C SER A 176 -15.29 4.49 9.59
N ASN A 177 -14.04 4.49 10.06
CA ASN A 177 -13.65 5.08 11.34
C ASN A 177 -13.94 6.57 11.40
N LEU A 178 -13.64 7.31 10.33
CA LEU A 178 -13.92 8.75 10.25
C LEU A 178 -15.43 9.03 10.31
N MET A 179 -16.23 8.26 9.57
CA MET A 179 -17.69 8.38 9.59
C MET A 179 -18.28 8.03 10.97
N ASN A 180 -17.75 6.99 11.63
CA ASN A 180 -18.15 6.64 12.98
C ASN A 180 -17.79 7.74 14.00
N GLN A 181 -16.59 8.31 13.90
CA GLN A 181 -16.19 9.45 14.74
C GLN A 181 -17.10 10.66 14.52
N ALA A 182 -17.45 10.99 13.27
CA ALA A 182 -18.38 12.06 12.98
C ALA A 182 -19.76 11.79 13.59
N ARG A 183 -20.28 10.56 13.45
CA ARG A 183 -21.53 10.14 14.06
C ARG A 183 -21.51 10.28 15.59
N LEU A 184 -20.46 9.81 16.26
CA LEU A 184 -20.32 9.91 17.71
C LEU A 184 -20.24 11.37 18.19
N LYS A 185 -19.57 12.25 17.43
CA LYS A 185 -19.55 13.69 17.73
C LYS A 185 -20.95 14.30 17.72
N VAL A 186 -21.77 13.95 16.72
CA VAL A 186 -23.16 14.42 16.65
C VAL A 186 -23.99 13.88 17.81
N LEU A 187 -23.84 12.59 18.15
CA LEU A 187 -24.55 12.00 19.29
C LEU A 187 -24.16 12.66 20.61
N LYS A 188 -22.86 12.91 20.81
CA LYS A 188 -22.36 13.61 22.00
C LYS A 188 -22.92 15.03 22.09
N ALA A 189 -22.87 15.80 21.00
CA ALA A 189 -23.43 17.15 20.99
C ALA A 189 -24.93 17.17 21.32
N ARG A 190 -25.70 16.17 20.86
CA ARG A 190 -27.12 16.03 21.21
C ARG A 190 -27.33 15.71 22.69
N ASP A 191 -26.48 14.86 23.27
CA ASP A 191 -26.52 14.51 24.69
C ASP A 191 -26.15 15.72 25.57
N ASP A 192 -25.09 16.45 25.18
CA ASP A 192 -24.65 17.68 25.83
C ASP A 192 -25.79 18.72 25.86
N MET A 193 -26.51 18.91 24.73
CA MET A 193 -27.69 19.81 24.68
C MET A 193 -28.81 19.39 25.64
N ILE A 194 -29.07 18.09 25.79
CA ILE A 194 -30.09 17.60 26.74
C ILE A 194 -29.62 17.83 28.18
N SER A 195 -28.35 17.56 28.47
CA SER A 195 -27.75 17.81 29.78
C SER A 195 -27.85 19.29 30.16
N ASP A 196 -27.54 20.20 29.25
CA ASP A 196 -27.65 21.65 29.45
C ASP A 196 -29.10 22.07 29.71
N MET A 197 -30.07 21.53 28.96
CA MET A 197 -31.49 21.79 29.18
C MET A 197 -31.96 21.31 30.57
N LEU A 198 -31.52 20.12 30.99
CA LEU A 198 -31.85 19.59 32.33
C LEU A 198 -31.19 20.41 33.44
N ASN A 199 -29.97 20.90 33.23
CA ASN A 199 -29.28 21.79 34.15
C ASN A 199 -30.01 23.14 34.26
N GLU A 200 -30.50 23.70 33.16
CA GLU A 200 -31.33 24.90 33.18
C GLU A 200 -32.65 24.65 33.92
N ALA A 201 -33.29 23.50 33.71
CA ALA A 201 -34.49 23.11 34.45
C ALA A 201 -34.23 23.02 35.96
N ARG A 202 -33.08 22.49 36.39
CA ARG A 202 -32.65 22.50 37.80
C ARG A 202 -32.51 23.91 38.35
N GLN A 203 -31.87 24.81 37.60
CA GLN A 203 -31.75 26.21 38.02
C GLN A 203 -33.11 26.90 38.15
N ARG A 204 -34.06 26.62 37.24
CA ARG A 204 -35.43 27.12 37.33
C ARG A 204 -36.18 26.55 38.54
N LEU A 205 -35.98 25.28 38.91
CA LEU A 205 -36.53 24.70 40.13
C LEU A 205 -35.99 25.38 41.39
N ALA A 206 -34.70 25.72 41.41
CA ALA A 206 -34.11 26.49 42.52
C ALA A 206 -34.77 27.87 42.68
N ASN A 207 -35.23 28.50 41.60
CA ASN A 207 -35.99 29.76 41.68
C ASN A 207 -37.39 29.57 42.29
N VAL A 208 -38.03 28.42 42.09
CA VAL A 208 -39.34 28.11 42.73
C VAL A 208 -39.18 27.96 44.24
N ALA A 209 -38.07 27.38 44.70
CA ALA A 209 -37.76 27.27 46.13
C ALA A 209 -37.58 28.63 46.83
N ARG A 210 -37.31 29.71 46.06
CA ARG A 210 -37.19 31.07 46.61
C ARG A 210 -38.53 31.73 46.92
N ASP A 211 -39.64 31.28 46.32
CA ASP A 211 -40.99 31.81 46.58
C ASP A 211 -41.65 31.03 47.74
N PRO A 212 -41.78 31.62 48.94
CA PRO A 212 -42.24 30.90 50.13
C PRO A 212 -43.70 30.40 50.00
N SER A 213 -44.52 31.13 49.24
CA SER A 213 -45.95 30.81 49.10
C SER A 213 -46.17 29.56 48.24
N ARG A 214 -45.48 29.48 47.10
CA ARG A 214 -45.53 28.32 46.22
C ARG A 214 -44.75 27.13 46.79
N TYR A 215 -43.63 27.39 47.44
CA TYR A 215 -42.80 26.34 48.02
C TYR A 215 -43.46 25.67 49.23
N SER A 216 -44.17 26.41 50.09
CA SER A 216 -44.90 25.82 51.23
C SER A 216 -46.02 24.87 50.77
N ALA A 217 -46.83 25.28 49.78
CA ALA A 217 -47.86 24.42 49.20
C ALA A 217 -47.26 23.16 48.52
N LEU A 218 -46.10 23.29 47.88
CA LEU A 218 -45.38 22.17 47.29
C LEU A 218 -44.84 21.21 48.36
N MET A 219 -44.26 21.73 49.45
CA MET A 219 -43.77 20.94 50.58
C MET A 219 -44.89 20.13 51.23
N ASP A 220 -46.07 20.73 51.42
CA ASP A 220 -47.25 20.01 51.93
C ASP A 220 -47.55 18.76 51.10
N GLY A 221 -47.58 18.89 49.77
CA GLY A 221 -47.83 17.77 48.86
C GLY A 221 -46.70 16.72 48.87
N LEU A 222 -45.44 17.15 48.94
CA LEU A 222 -44.29 16.25 48.93
C LEU A 222 -44.19 15.40 50.21
N VAL A 223 -44.48 16.01 51.38
CA VAL A 223 -44.57 15.32 52.67
C VAL A 223 -45.69 14.28 52.63
N LEU A 224 -46.88 14.67 52.19
CA LEU A 224 -48.03 13.78 52.13
C LEU A 224 -47.82 12.60 51.17
N GLN A 225 -47.26 12.85 49.98
CA GLN A 225 -46.93 11.79 49.02
C GLN A 225 -45.92 10.79 49.61
N GLY A 226 -44.89 11.29 50.31
CA GLY A 226 -43.90 10.43 50.92
C GLY A 226 -44.49 9.53 52.01
N PHE A 227 -45.46 10.03 52.80
CA PHE A 227 -46.18 9.22 53.79
C PHE A 227 -46.99 8.11 53.13
N TYR A 228 -47.73 8.40 52.05
CA TYR A 228 -48.48 7.40 51.31
C TYR A 228 -47.61 6.35 50.62
N GLN A 229 -46.36 6.69 50.30
CA GLN A 229 -45.44 5.75 49.66
C GLN A 229 -44.76 4.81 50.67
N LEU A 230 -44.51 5.28 51.90
CA LEU A 230 -43.80 4.50 52.92
C LEU A 230 -44.75 3.62 53.76
N LEU A 231 -45.96 4.12 54.09
CA LEU A 231 -47.00 3.39 54.85
C LEU A 231 -46.56 2.79 56.20
N GLU A 232 -45.56 3.38 56.85
CA GLU A 232 -45.04 2.93 58.16
C GLU A 232 -45.64 3.76 59.32
N PRO A 233 -45.74 3.22 60.54
CA PRO A 233 -46.29 3.94 61.69
C PRO A 233 -45.31 4.96 62.27
N LYS A 234 -44.00 4.77 62.07
CA LYS A 234 -42.94 5.66 62.57
C LYS A 234 -42.03 6.06 61.42
N VAL A 235 -41.91 7.36 61.17
CA VAL A 235 -41.14 7.91 60.05
C VAL A 235 -40.22 9.02 60.51
N THR A 236 -39.02 9.08 59.91
CA THR A 236 -38.04 10.14 60.16
C THR A 236 -37.83 10.95 58.89
N ILE A 237 -37.97 12.28 58.95
CA ILE A 237 -37.79 13.17 57.80
C ILE A 237 -36.44 13.88 57.90
N ARG A 238 -35.67 13.84 56.80
CA ARG A 238 -34.50 14.69 56.57
C ARG A 238 -34.84 15.79 55.58
N CYS A 239 -34.45 17.01 55.92
CA CYS A 239 -34.66 18.19 55.10
C CYS A 239 -33.40 19.06 55.10
N ARG A 240 -33.41 20.14 54.33
CA ARG A 240 -32.36 21.16 54.37
C ARG A 240 -32.54 22.02 55.62
N LYS A 241 -31.43 22.51 56.21
CA LYS A 241 -31.46 23.37 57.41
C LYS A 241 -32.38 24.60 57.29
N GLN A 242 -32.48 25.17 56.08
CA GLN A 242 -33.28 26.36 55.79
C GLN A 242 -34.80 26.07 55.78
N ASP A 243 -35.18 24.83 55.49
CA ASP A 243 -36.58 24.43 55.27
C ASP A 243 -37.24 23.84 56.52
N LEU A 244 -36.50 23.76 57.64
CA LEU A 244 -36.90 23.08 58.87
C LEU A 244 -38.24 23.62 59.40
N ALA A 245 -38.42 24.94 59.42
CA ALA A 245 -39.66 25.59 59.87
C ALA A 245 -40.86 25.27 58.95
N LEU A 246 -40.63 25.24 57.63
CA LEU A 246 -41.67 24.92 56.65
C LEU A 246 -42.08 23.45 56.74
N VAL A 247 -41.10 22.54 56.90
CA VAL A 247 -41.37 21.11 57.05
C VAL A 247 -42.11 20.82 58.35
N GLN A 248 -41.79 21.50 59.46
CA GLN A 248 -42.55 21.38 60.71
C GLN A 248 -44.01 21.76 60.54
N ALA A 249 -44.29 22.89 59.89
CA ALA A 249 -45.65 23.33 59.60
C ALA A 249 -46.39 22.33 58.67
N ALA A 250 -45.72 21.86 57.62
CA ALA A 250 -46.27 20.90 56.68
C ALA A 250 -46.58 19.54 57.33
N VAL A 251 -45.73 19.06 58.24
CA VAL A 251 -45.96 17.81 58.98
C VAL A 251 -47.19 17.93 59.86
N GLN A 252 -47.33 19.01 60.63
CA GLN A 252 -48.50 19.22 61.50
C GLN A 252 -49.82 19.23 60.71
N LYS A 253 -49.81 19.85 59.53
CA LYS A 253 -50.98 19.91 58.64
C LYS A 253 -51.32 18.56 58.00
N ASN A 254 -50.32 17.74 57.67
CA ASN A 254 -50.52 16.49 56.92
C ASN A 254 -50.82 15.27 57.79
N ILE A 255 -50.45 15.24 59.08
CA ILE A 255 -50.79 14.14 60.01
C ILE A 255 -52.30 13.83 60.05
N PRO A 256 -53.22 14.81 60.24
CA PRO A 256 -54.65 14.51 60.30
C PRO A 256 -55.20 14.01 58.95
N ILE A 257 -54.68 14.54 57.84
CA ILE A 257 -55.07 14.15 56.47
C ILE A 257 -54.68 12.68 56.22
N TYR A 258 -53.44 12.32 56.56
CA TYR A 258 -52.97 10.95 56.42
C TYR A 258 -53.75 9.98 57.32
N LYS A 259 -54.04 10.36 58.58
CA LYS A 259 -54.81 9.53 59.52
C LYS A 259 -56.24 9.27 59.01
N ALA A 260 -56.88 10.27 58.40
CA ALA A 260 -58.21 10.12 57.82
C ALA A 260 -58.23 9.15 56.63
N ALA A 261 -57.20 9.19 55.78
CA ALA A 261 -57.12 8.36 54.58
C ALA A 261 -56.61 6.93 54.85
N ALA A 262 -55.50 6.80 55.59
CA ALA A 262 -54.82 5.52 55.80
C ALA A 262 -55.30 4.75 57.03
N LYS A 263 -56.11 5.37 57.92
CA LYS A 263 -56.60 4.82 59.19
C LYS A 263 -55.52 4.29 60.15
N ASN A 264 -54.25 4.61 59.88
CA ASN A 264 -53.10 4.26 60.71
C ASN A 264 -52.59 5.50 61.48
N ASN A 265 -52.06 5.29 62.68
CA ASN A 265 -51.39 6.35 63.42
C ASN A 265 -49.96 6.53 62.89
N LEU A 266 -49.58 7.79 62.63
CA LEU A 266 -48.28 8.17 62.11
C LEU A 266 -47.54 9.04 63.14
N GLU A 267 -46.40 8.55 63.62
CA GLU A 267 -45.45 9.29 64.45
C GLU A 267 -44.31 9.81 63.56
N VAL A 268 -44.24 11.13 63.40
CA VAL A 268 -43.24 11.78 62.53
C VAL A 268 -42.18 12.45 63.39
N ARG A 269 -40.91 12.06 63.20
CA ARG A 269 -39.74 12.72 63.78
C ARG A 269 -38.97 13.46 62.69
N ILE A 270 -38.53 14.68 62.96
CA ILE A 270 -37.62 15.41 62.06
C ILE A 270 -36.20 15.21 62.59
N ASP A 271 -35.30 14.76 61.71
CA ASP A 271 -33.88 14.58 62.02
C ASP A 271 -33.21 15.96 62.19
N GLN A 272 -32.57 16.19 63.33
CA GLN A 272 -31.85 17.43 63.63
C GLN A 272 -30.33 17.24 63.57
N ASP A 273 -29.86 16.00 63.43
CA ASP A 273 -28.45 15.65 63.44
C ASP A 273 -27.93 15.49 61.99
N SER A 274 -28.78 14.97 61.09
CA SER A 274 -28.45 14.74 59.68
C SER A 274 -29.37 15.52 58.74
N PHE A 275 -28.81 16.55 58.09
CA PHE A 275 -29.50 17.38 57.10
C PHE A 275 -29.09 17.03 55.67
N LEU A 276 -29.97 17.35 54.72
CA LEU A 276 -29.62 17.27 53.30
C LEU A 276 -28.51 18.26 52.94
N SER A 277 -27.73 17.91 51.91
CA SER A 277 -26.66 18.78 51.39
C SER A 277 -27.21 20.15 51.01
N PRO A 278 -26.50 21.26 51.28
CA PRO A 278 -26.94 22.60 50.91
C PRO A 278 -26.98 22.83 49.39
N GLU A 279 -26.42 21.92 48.59
CA GLU A 279 -26.47 21.96 47.11
C GLU A 279 -27.84 21.56 46.55
N VAL A 280 -28.65 20.85 47.34
CA VAL A 280 -30.00 20.43 46.96
C VAL A 280 -30.92 21.66 46.95
N SER A 281 -31.63 21.86 45.85
CA SER A 281 -32.53 23.00 45.63
C SER A 281 -33.72 22.98 46.58
N GLY A 282 -34.15 21.78 47.01
CA GLY A 282 -35.19 21.61 48.01
C GLY A 282 -35.79 20.22 48.07
N GLY A 283 -36.78 20.07 48.94
CA GLY A 283 -37.50 18.81 49.17
C GLY A 283 -37.03 18.03 50.38
N ILE A 284 -37.48 16.78 50.46
CA ILE A 284 -37.38 15.96 51.66
C ILE A 284 -36.98 14.53 51.32
N GLU A 285 -36.34 13.89 52.28
CA GLU A 285 -36.12 12.45 52.28
C GLU A 285 -36.78 11.85 53.52
N ILE A 286 -37.55 10.79 53.34
CA ILE A 286 -38.27 10.12 54.42
C ILE A 286 -37.68 8.74 54.62
N TYR A 287 -37.39 8.40 55.86
CA TYR A 287 -36.84 7.12 56.29
C TYR A 287 -37.84 6.40 57.20
N ASN A 288 -37.80 5.07 57.16
CA ASN A 288 -38.47 4.27 58.18
C ASN A 288 -37.73 4.34 59.52
N ALA A 289 -38.34 3.79 60.58
CA ALA A 289 -37.75 3.75 61.92
C ALA A 289 -36.35 3.10 61.97
N ASP A 290 -36.14 2.06 61.15
CA ASP A 290 -34.87 1.32 61.07
C ASP A 290 -33.82 1.98 60.15
N GLY A 291 -34.17 3.04 59.42
CA GLY A 291 -33.32 3.67 58.40
C GLY A 291 -33.03 2.84 57.15
N LYS A 292 -33.66 1.67 56.98
CA LYS A 292 -33.45 0.74 55.84
C LYS A 292 -34.18 1.17 54.57
N ILE A 293 -35.40 1.67 54.70
CA ILE A 293 -36.23 2.10 53.57
C ILE A 293 -36.17 3.62 53.50
N LYS A 294 -35.81 4.15 52.34
CA LYS A 294 -35.76 5.59 52.08
C LYS A 294 -36.62 5.95 50.88
N VAL A 295 -37.40 7.01 51.01
CA VAL A 295 -38.13 7.67 49.93
C VAL A 295 -37.49 9.03 49.69
N SER A 296 -36.75 9.17 48.59
CA SER A 296 -36.15 10.44 48.20
C SER A 296 -37.14 11.22 47.36
N ASN A 297 -37.75 12.25 47.93
CA ASN A 297 -38.72 13.12 47.28
C ASN A 297 -38.17 14.55 47.16
N THR A 298 -36.87 14.67 46.84
CA THR A 298 -36.21 15.93 46.51
C THR A 298 -36.61 16.40 45.11
N LEU A 299 -36.48 17.71 44.85
CA LEU A 299 -36.83 18.28 43.55
C LEU A 299 -35.97 17.70 42.42
N GLU A 300 -34.68 17.44 42.69
CA GLU A 300 -33.75 16.83 41.75
C GLU A 300 -34.11 15.38 41.42
N SER A 301 -34.44 14.57 42.44
CA SER A 301 -34.86 13.17 42.25
C SER A 301 -36.11 13.10 41.38
N ARG A 302 -37.08 13.99 41.61
CA ARG A 302 -38.30 14.09 40.80
C ARG A 302 -38.02 14.54 39.38
N LEU A 303 -37.19 15.58 39.20
CA LEU A 303 -36.82 16.04 37.87
C LEU A 303 -36.15 14.92 37.08
N ASN A 304 -35.22 14.18 37.69
CA ASN A 304 -34.53 13.09 37.02
C ASN A 304 -35.50 11.96 36.63
N LEU A 305 -36.45 11.61 37.51
CA LEU A 305 -37.45 10.57 37.24
C LEU A 305 -38.37 10.97 36.07
N ILE A 306 -38.89 12.20 36.08
CA ILE A 306 -39.74 12.71 35.01
C ILE A 306 -38.93 12.86 33.72
N ALA A 307 -37.70 13.37 33.79
CA ALA A 307 -36.83 13.51 32.63
C ALA A 307 -36.67 12.16 31.91
N GLN A 308 -36.38 11.08 32.65
CA GLN A 308 -36.24 9.73 32.08
C GLN A 308 -37.51 9.25 31.36
N GLN A 309 -38.68 9.48 31.95
CA GLN A 309 -39.97 9.09 31.36
C GLN A 309 -40.30 9.94 30.11
N MET A 310 -40.00 11.24 30.17
CA MET A 310 -40.30 12.21 29.12
C MET A 310 -39.22 12.28 28.03
N MET A 311 -38.09 11.58 28.18
CA MET A 311 -37.00 11.57 27.20
C MET A 311 -37.46 11.33 25.74
N PRO A 312 -38.39 10.40 25.47
CA PRO A 312 -38.88 10.18 24.10
C PRO A 312 -39.57 11.42 23.52
N GLU A 313 -40.38 12.11 24.33
CA GLU A 313 -41.10 13.32 23.93
C GLU A 313 -40.15 14.50 23.77
N ILE A 314 -39.23 14.70 24.72
CA ILE A 314 -38.17 15.72 24.67
C ILE A 314 -37.35 15.56 23.39
N ARG A 315 -36.97 14.32 23.04
CA ARG A 315 -36.22 14.03 21.81
C ARG A 315 -37.01 14.44 20.57
N VAL A 316 -38.31 14.13 20.51
CA VAL A 316 -39.16 14.48 19.37
C VAL A 316 -39.37 15.99 19.28
N ALA A 317 -39.54 16.68 20.40
CA ALA A 317 -39.70 18.13 20.44
C ALA A 317 -38.43 18.89 20.03
N LEU A 318 -37.25 18.44 20.46
CA LEU A 318 -35.98 19.10 20.16
C LEU A 318 -35.43 18.77 18.77
N PHE A 319 -35.51 17.50 18.35
CA PHE A 319 -34.83 17.00 17.14
C PHE A 319 -35.79 16.53 16.04
N GLY A 320 -37.10 16.62 16.27
CA GLY A 320 -38.12 16.16 15.34
C GLY A 320 -38.44 14.66 15.45
N ALA A 321 -39.59 14.30 14.89
CA ALA A 321 -40.02 12.90 14.81
C ALA A 321 -39.19 12.11 13.79
N ASN A 322 -39.05 10.80 14.03
CA ASN A 322 -38.39 9.91 13.09
C ASN A 322 -39.33 9.64 11.89
N GLN A 323 -38.96 10.12 10.70
CA GLN A 323 -39.74 9.93 9.47
C GLN A 323 -39.95 8.46 9.09
N ASN A 324 -39.05 7.56 9.54
CA ASN A 324 -39.15 6.13 9.25
C ASN A 324 -40.08 5.36 10.22
N ARG A 325 -40.53 5.99 11.32
CA ARG A 325 -41.44 5.33 12.28
C ARG A 325 -42.88 5.44 11.75
N LYS A 326 -43.44 4.31 11.30
CA LYS A 326 -44.81 4.24 10.75
C LYS A 326 -45.88 3.90 11.78
N PHE A 327 -45.53 3.16 12.83
CA PHE A 327 -46.46 2.66 13.85
C PHE A 327 -46.08 3.18 15.23
N MET A 328 -47.10 3.44 16.06
CA MET A 328 -46.95 3.98 17.43
C MET A 328 -47.38 2.97 18.50
N ASP A 329 -47.74 1.77 18.04
CA ASP A 329 -48.33 0.65 18.77
C ASP A 329 -47.42 0.05 19.84
#